data_AF-A0A2R6RRC4-F1
#
_entry.id   AF-A0A2R6RRC4-F1
#
_cell.length_a   1.000
_cell.length_b   1.000
_cell.length_c   1.000
_cell.angle_alpha   90.00
_cell.angle_beta   90.00
_cell.angle_gamma   90.00
#
_symmetry.space_group_name_H-M   'P 1'
#
loop_
_entity.id
_entity.type
_entity.pdbx_description
1 polymer ?
#
loop_
_entity_poly.entity_id
_entity_poly.type
_entity_poly.pdbx_seq_one_letter_code
_entity_poly.pdbx_strand_id
1 'polypeptide(L)' 'MAAQSDPHGSEFSAAELEFLAEDQMIEIVPNMRMESLNLISGDFGPFHPQISTQVPLWLAVALKKRGKCTIRPPEWMLV' A
#
# COMPACT_ATOMS: atom_id res chain seq x y z
N MET A 1 6.17 -37.94 -20.84
CA MET A 1 5.26 -36.83 -21.15
C MET A 1 5.94 -35.56 -20.65
N ALA A 2 6.56 -34.81 -21.55
CA ALA A 2 7.23 -33.56 -21.19
C ALA A 2 6.15 -32.48 -21.04
N ALA A 3 5.98 -31.96 -19.83
CA ALA A 3 5.28 -30.70 -19.64
C ALA A 3 6.16 -29.62 -20.29
N GLN A 4 5.68 -29.06 -21.40
CA GLN A 4 6.28 -27.87 -21.99
C GLN A 4 6.01 -26.72 -21.04
N SER A 5 7.05 -26.21 -20.38
CA SER A 5 7.01 -24.96 -19.64
C SER A 5 6.97 -23.81 -20.64
N ASP A 6 5.89 -23.03 -20.64
CA ASP A 6 5.83 -21.75 -21.33
C ASP A 6 6.94 -20.82 -20.81
N PRO A 7 7.78 -20.19 -21.65
CA PRO A 7 8.95 -19.45 -21.18
C PRO A 7 8.63 -18.14 -20.44
N HIS A 8 7.39 -17.64 -20.50
CA HIS A 8 6.98 -16.33 -19.96
C HIS A 8 5.59 -16.36 -19.29
N GLY A 9 5.23 -17.45 -18.63
CA GLY A 9 4.10 -17.45 -17.69
C GLY A 9 4.57 -16.90 -16.35
N SER A 10 3.98 -15.81 -15.85
CA SER A 10 4.28 -15.34 -14.49
C SER A 10 4.04 -16.50 -13.51
N GLU A 11 5.04 -16.82 -12.68
CA GLU A 11 4.95 -17.90 -11.69
C GLU A 11 3.89 -17.63 -10.60
N PHE A 12 3.33 -16.41 -10.57
CA PHE A 12 2.34 -15.97 -9.60
C PHE A 12 1.02 -15.61 -10.27
N SER A 13 -0.08 -15.89 -9.57
CA SER A 13 -1.40 -15.36 -9.91
C SER A 13 -1.45 -13.83 -9.72
N ALA A 14 -2.39 -13.16 -10.38
CA ALA A 14 -2.58 -11.72 -10.24
C ALA A 14 -2.83 -11.30 -8.77
N ALA A 15 -3.54 -12.12 -8.00
CA ALA A 15 -3.82 -11.86 -6.59
C ALA A 15 -2.56 -11.95 -5.71
N GLU A 16 -1.65 -12.89 -6.02
CA GLU A 16 -0.37 -12.99 -5.31
C GLU A 16 0.53 -11.79 -5.65
N LEU A 17 0.54 -11.36 -6.92
CA LEU A 17 1.28 -10.16 -7.32
C LEU A 17 0.71 -8.89 -6.67
N GLU A 18 -0.61 -8.76 -6.57
CA GLU A 18 -1.26 -7.66 -5.85
C GLU A 18 -0.85 -7.66 -4.37
N PHE A 19 -0.97 -8.81 -3.71
CA PHE A 19 -0.57 -8.97 -2.30
C PHE A 19 0.90 -8.56 -2.07
N LEU A 20 1.82 -8.99 -2.94
CA LEU A 20 3.23 -8.60 -2.83
C LEU A 20 3.43 -7.09 -3.07
N ALA A 21 2.67 -6.49 -3.99
CA ALA A 21 2.75 -5.07 -4.28
C ALA A 21 2.19 -4.20 -3.13
N GLU A 22 1.34 -4.74 -2.26
CA GLU A 22 0.74 -4.00 -1.15
C GLU A 22 1.74 -3.55 -0.08
N ASP A 23 2.92 -4.17 0.02
CA ASP A 23 3.99 -3.75 0.93
C ASP A 23 4.71 -2.47 0.47
N GLN A 24 4.44 -1.99 -0.74
CA GLN A 24 5.02 -0.76 -1.24
C GLN A 24 4.60 0.46 -0.39
N MET A 25 5.59 1.24 0.02
CA MET A 25 5.37 2.47 0.79
C MET A 25 4.83 3.59 -0.11
N ILE A 26 3.74 4.22 0.32
CA ILE A 26 3.09 5.33 -0.37
C ILE A 26 2.74 6.47 0.59
N GLU A 27 2.60 7.66 0.02
CA GLU A 27 2.26 8.87 0.78
C GLU A 27 0.73 9.04 0.88
N ILE A 28 0.24 9.27 2.10
CA ILE A 28 -1.15 9.63 2.36
C ILE A 28 -1.23 10.97 3.07
N VAL A 29 -2.39 11.63 2.95
CA VAL A 29 -2.78 12.78 3.77
C VAL A 29 -3.93 12.34 4.68
N PRO A 30 -3.69 12.11 5.98
CA PRO A 30 -4.73 11.78 6.94
C PRO A 30 -5.70 12.95 7.12
N ASN A 31 -6.94 12.64 7.49
CA ASN A 31 -7.95 13.62 7.91
C ASN A 31 -8.34 13.47 9.39
N MET A 32 -7.55 12.71 10.14
CA MET A 32 -7.77 12.45 11.56
C MET A 32 -6.48 12.54 12.36
N ARG A 33 -6.65 12.70 13.67
CA ARG A 33 -5.56 12.57 14.65
C ARG A 33 -5.57 11.15 15.21
N MET A 34 -4.43 10.48 15.19
CA MET A 34 -4.24 9.15 15.75
C MET A 34 -2.77 8.95 16.08
N GLU A 35 -2.50 8.33 17.22
CA GLU A 35 -1.14 7.98 17.63
C GLU A 35 -0.53 6.93 16.69
N SER A 36 0.79 6.73 16.79
CA SER A 36 1.48 5.71 16.00
C SER A 36 0.92 4.32 16.26
N LEU A 37 0.72 3.58 15.17
CA LEU A 37 0.35 2.17 15.19
C LEU A 37 1.63 1.35 15.23
N ASN A 38 1.84 0.59 16.30
CA ASN A 38 2.96 -0.34 16.40
C ASN A 38 2.51 -1.73 15.94
N LEU A 39 2.96 -2.16 14.77
CA LEU A 39 2.56 -3.43 14.14
C LEU A 39 3.77 -4.35 14.02
N ILE A 40 3.52 -5.64 13.72
CA ILE A 40 4.59 -6.64 13.60
C ILE A 40 5.64 -6.23 12.57
N SER A 41 5.20 -5.64 11.45
CA SER A 41 6.06 -5.23 10.33
C SER A 41 6.59 -3.79 10.45
N GLY A 42 6.41 -3.13 11.59
CA GLY A 42 6.91 -1.78 11.86
C GLY A 42 5.88 -0.82 12.43
N ASP A 43 6.33 0.40 12.70
CA ASP A 43 5.54 1.46 13.32
C ASP A 43 5.12 2.52 12.29
N PHE A 44 3.84 2.90 12.29
CA PHE A 44 3.28 3.85 11.31
C PHE A 44 2.56 5.01 11.99
N GLY A 45 2.88 6.24 11.59
CA GLY A 45 2.35 7.47 12.20
C GLY A 45 3.43 8.24 12.96
N PRO A 46 3.05 9.21 13.81
CA PRO A 46 1.68 9.56 14.21
C PRO A 46 0.90 10.24 13.08
N PHE A 47 -0.40 9.99 13.01
CA PHE A 47 -1.26 10.55 11.97
C PHE A 47 -1.83 11.90 12.42
N HIS A 48 -1.53 12.92 11.63
CA HIS A 48 -2.01 14.27 11.84
C HIS A 48 -2.83 14.74 10.65
N PRO A 49 -3.98 15.41 10.86
CA PRO A 49 -4.75 15.96 9.76
C PRO A 49 -3.90 16.89 8.90
N GLN A 50 -4.00 16.76 7.57
CA GLN A 50 -3.31 17.62 6.59
C GLN A 50 -1.77 17.56 6.61
N ILE A 51 -1.16 16.65 7.38
CA ILE A 51 0.28 16.40 7.36
C ILE A 51 0.49 15.06 6.66
N SER A 52 1.31 15.03 5.61
CA SER A 52 1.52 13.78 4.89
C SER A 52 2.31 12.76 5.71
N THR A 53 2.07 11.49 5.45
CA THR A 53 2.70 10.38 6.17
C THR A 53 2.88 9.20 5.22
N GLN A 54 4.02 8.52 5.33
CA GLN A 54 4.33 7.31 4.56
C GLN A 54 3.75 6.08 5.26
N VAL A 55 3.00 5.26 4.54
CA VAL A 55 2.43 3.99 5.01
C VAL A 55 2.47 2.96 3.88
N PRO A 56 2.43 1.66 4.18
CA PRO A 56 2.28 0.64 3.14
C PRO A 56 0.89 0.73 2.49
N LEU A 57 0.79 0.30 1.23
CA LEU A 57 -0.41 0.43 0.41
C LEU A 57 -1.62 -0.29 1.04
N TRP A 58 -1.44 -1.47 1.63
CA TRP A 58 -2.54 -2.16 2.33
C TRP A 58 -3.13 -1.30 3.47
N LEU A 59 -2.28 -0.58 4.21
CA LEU A 59 -2.72 0.30 5.30
C LEU A 59 -3.41 1.55 4.75
N ALA A 60 -2.84 2.15 3.71
CA ALA A 60 -3.44 3.29 3.02
C ALA A 60 -4.85 2.96 2.50
N VAL A 61 -5.04 1.81 1.85
CA VAL A 61 -6.33 1.35 1.33
C VAL A 61 -7.31 1.10 2.48
N ALA A 62 -6.88 0.48 3.57
CA ALA A 62 -7.72 0.26 4.75
C ALA A 62 -8.19 1.58 5.39
N LEU A 63 -7.30 2.57 5.50
CA LEU A 63 -7.62 3.91 6.00
C LEU A 63 -8.56 4.67 5.04
N LYS A 64 -8.31 4.60 3.73
CA LYS A 64 -9.14 5.24 2.69
C LYS A 64 -10.56 4.67 2.66
N LYS A 65 -10.71 3.34 2.73
CA LYS A 65 -12.04 2.67 2.80
C LYS A 65 -12.88 3.14 4.00
N ARG A 66 -12.23 3.55 5.09
CA ARG A 66 -12.87 4.11 6.29
C ARG A 66 -13.00 5.64 6.25
N GLY A 67 -12.66 6.28 5.14
CA GLY A 67 -12.70 7.73 4.98
C GLY A 67 -11.71 8.48 5.89
N LYS A 68 -10.56 7.86 6.23
CA LYS A 68 -9.59 8.40 7.21
C LYS A 68 -8.38 9.10 6.59
N CYS A 69 -8.22 9.01 5.28
CA CYS A 69 -7.13 9.65 4.55
C CYS A 69 -7.49 9.85 3.07
N THR A 70 -6.69 10.67 2.40
CA THR A 70 -6.58 10.74 0.95
C THR A 70 -5.23 10.16 0.53
N ILE A 71 -5.21 9.28 -0.46
CA ILE A 71 -3.97 8.72 -1.02
C ILE A 71 -3.40 9.71 -2.03
N ARG A 72 -2.11 10.07 -1.90
CA ARG A 72 -1.43 10.86 -2.91
C ARG A 72 -0.92 9.94 -4.02
N PRO A 73 -1.19 10.23 -5.30
CA PRO A 73 -0.60 9.47 -6.39
C PRO A 73 0.94 9.67 -6.40
N PRO A 74 1.72 8.61 -6.70
CA PRO A 74 3.15 8.75 -6.91
C PRO A 74 3.49 9.71 -8.05
N GLU A 75 4.68 10.30 -8.02
CA GLU A 75 5.12 11.29 -9.01
C GLU A 75 5.02 10.79 -10.46
N TRP A 76 5.39 9.53 -10.70
CA TRP A 76 5.32 8.92 -12.03
C TRP A 76 3.89 8.67 -12.55
N MET A 77 2.87 8.78 -11.68
CA MET A 77 1.46 8.63 -12.03
C MET A 77 0.79 10.00 -12.28
N LEU A 78 1.50 11.11 -12.05
CA LEU A 78 1.01 12.45 -12.38
C LEU A 78 1.07 12.67 -13.91
N VAL A 79 0.01 13.27 -14.46
CA VAL A 79 -0.10 13.65 -15.88
C VAL A 79 0.17 15.14 -16.04
#